data_AF-A0A0F9TAT7-F1
#
_entry.id   AF-A0A0F9TAT7-F1
#
_cell.length_a   1.000
_cell.length_b   1.000
_cell.length_c   1.000
_cell.angle_alpha   90.00
_cell.angle_beta   90.00
_cell.angle_gamma   90.00
#
_symmetry.space_group_name_H-M   'P 1'
#
loop_
_entity.id
_entity.type
_entity.pdbx_description
1 polymer ?
#
loop_
_entity_poly.entity_id
_entity_poly.type
_entity_poly.pdbx_seq_one_letter_code
_entity_poly.pdbx_strand_id
1 'polypeptide(L)'
;MSAIVVSAFCGTGKTHLCNASDRFVEFECWRYNQDKFPKNCITDIQQALGNADIIFISTNPTVVVSVIKIGIIVILVYPDLKLKDEYIDRYEKRGSSKDFISLLSESWESWLMEIGEIKGCQHIVLKQGQYISTVMTIINRS
;
A
#
# COMPACT_ATOMS: atom_id res chain seq x y z
N MET A 1 -20.73 6.91 -2.88
CA MET A 1 -19.28 7.07 -3.15
C MET A 1 -18.77 5.73 -3.63
N SER A 2 -17.96 5.70 -4.69
CA SER A 2 -17.17 4.53 -5.04
C SER A 2 -15.98 4.43 -4.08
N ALA A 3 -15.65 3.23 -3.60
CA ALA A 3 -14.47 3.03 -2.76
C ALA A 3 -13.20 3.55 -3.43
N ILE A 4 -12.26 4.09 -2.64
CA ILE A 4 -10.93 4.49 -3.11
C ILE A 4 -9.95 3.35 -2.85
N VAL A 5 -9.18 2.95 -3.88
CA VAL A 5 -8.09 1.99 -3.70
C VAL A 5 -6.78 2.73 -3.42
N VAL A 6 -6.18 2.44 -2.27
CA VAL A 6 -4.91 3.00 -1.82
C VAL A 6 -3.87 1.88 -1.79
N SER A 7 -2.93 1.91 -2.73
CA SER A 7 -1.76 1.04 -2.67
C SER A 7 -0.72 1.70 -1.76
N ALA A 8 -0.36 1.03 -0.67
CA ALA A 8 0.43 1.66 0.37
C ALA A 8 1.62 0.80 0.82
N PHE A 9 2.81 1.39 0.86
CA PHE A 9 4.03 0.71 1.27
C PHE A 9 3.90 0.17 2.70
N CYS A 10 4.57 -0.92 3.05
CA CYS A 10 4.57 -1.43 4.43
C CYS A 10 5.06 -0.34 5.41
N GLY A 11 4.65 -0.39 6.69
CA GLY A 11 5.15 0.55 7.71
C GLY A 11 4.61 1.98 7.63
N THR A 12 3.64 2.24 6.74
CA THR A 12 2.98 3.55 6.53
C THR A 12 1.75 3.80 7.41
N GLY A 13 1.32 2.81 8.19
CA GLY A 13 0.21 2.93 9.16
C GLY A 13 -1.16 2.38 8.73
N LYS A 14 -1.25 1.62 7.61
CA LYS A 14 -2.51 1.03 7.11
C LYS A 14 -3.34 0.30 8.17
N THR A 15 -2.73 -0.63 8.89
CA THR A 15 -3.42 -1.47 9.87
C THR A 15 -4.01 -0.65 11.03
N HIS A 16 -3.34 0.44 11.41
CA HIS A 16 -3.87 1.35 12.42
C HIS A 16 -5.17 2.04 11.95
N LEU A 17 -5.25 2.40 10.66
CA LEU A 17 -6.46 2.96 10.07
C LEU A 17 -7.57 1.92 9.93
N CYS A 18 -7.26 0.70 9.48
CA CYS A 18 -8.27 -0.36 9.34
C CYS A 18 -8.90 -0.73 10.68
N ASN A 19 -8.12 -0.73 11.76
CA ASN A 19 -8.64 -0.96 13.11
C ASN A 19 -9.53 0.19 13.64
N ALA A 20 -9.50 1.36 13.00
CA ALA A 20 -10.29 2.52 13.41
C ALA A 20 -11.68 2.57 12.73
N SER A 21 -11.91 1.79 11.68
CA SER A 21 -13.18 1.80 10.93
C SER A 21 -13.38 0.51 10.13
N ASP A 22 -14.54 -0.13 10.29
CA ASP A 22 -14.94 -1.30 9.50
C ASP A 22 -15.14 -0.99 8.02
N ARG A 23 -15.15 0.30 7.64
CA ARG A 23 -15.25 0.74 6.24
C ARG A 23 -13.89 0.81 5.55
N PHE A 24 -12.80 0.57 6.28
CA PHE A 24 -11.45 0.49 5.75
C PHE A 24 -10.99 -0.97 5.73
N VAL A 25 -10.70 -1.49 4.55
CA VAL A 25 -10.35 -2.89 4.36
C VAL A 25 -8.92 -3.00 3.85
N GLU A 26 -8.12 -3.92 4.38
CA GLU A 26 -6.76 -4.20 3.91
C GLU A 26 -6.69 -5.60 3.29
N PHE A 27 -6.22 -5.68 2.04
CA PHE A 27 -5.94 -6.95 1.35
C PHE A 27 -4.44 -7.26 1.38
N GLU A 28 -4.06 -8.17 2.27
CA GLU A 28 -2.70 -8.70 2.33
C GLU A 28 -2.44 -9.70 1.19
N CYS A 29 -2.01 -9.18 0.05
CA CYS A 29 -1.83 -9.92 -1.21
C CYS A 29 -0.94 -11.18 -1.08
N TRP A 30 -0.01 -11.21 -0.13
CA TRP A 30 0.87 -12.37 0.12
C TRP A 30 0.14 -13.57 0.71
N ARG A 31 -1.07 -13.39 1.29
CA ARG A 31 -1.90 -14.49 1.82
C ARG A 31 -2.64 -15.29 0.74
N TYR A 32 -2.65 -14.79 -0.49
CA TYR A 32 -3.37 -15.42 -1.59
C TYR A 32 -2.62 -16.62 -2.14
N ASN A 33 -3.37 -17.61 -2.65
CA ASN A 33 -2.80 -18.75 -3.37
C ASN A 33 -2.05 -18.24 -4.62
N GLN A 34 -0.78 -18.60 -4.72
CA GLN A 34 0.15 -18.14 -5.76
C GLN A 34 -0.19 -18.69 -7.15
N ASP A 35 -0.80 -19.88 -7.25
CA ASP A 35 -1.21 -20.48 -8.53
C ASP A 35 -2.30 -19.67 -9.25
N LYS A 36 -3.06 -18.88 -8.47
CA LYS A 36 -4.17 -18.04 -8.97
C LYS A 36 -3.86 -16.55 -8.91
N PHE A 37 -2.68 -16.18 -8.42
CA PHE A 37 -2.27 -14.79 -8.24
C PHE A 37 -1.91 -14.15 -9.60
N PRO A 38 -2.21 -12.86 -9.84
CA PRO A 38 -2.93 -11.92 -8.97
C PRO A 38 -4.46 -12.01 -9.06
N LYS A 39 -5.02 -12.84 -9.95
CA LYS A 39 -6.46 -12.80 -10.31
C LYS A 39 -7.40 -12.93 -9.10
N ASN A 40 -7.10 -13.86 -8.19
CA ASN A 40 -7.88 -14.05 -6.96
C ASN A 40 -7.91 -12.79 -6.07
N CYS A 41 -6.78 -12.13 -5.89
CA CYS A 41 -6.72 -10.87 -5.13
C CYS A 41 -7.49 -9.74 -5.83
N ILE A 42 -7.36 -9.61 -7.15
CA ILE A 42 -8.10 -8.61 -7.92
C ILE A 42 -9.61 -8.81 -7.82
N THR A 43 -10.09 -10.06 -7.88
CA THR A 43 -11.51 -10.38 -7.72
C THR A 43 -12.05 -9.91 -6.37
N ASP A 44 -11.32 -10.15 -5.28
CA ASP A 44 -11.77 -9.73 -3.94
C ASP A 44 -11.76 -8.20 -3.78
N ILE A 45 -10.75 -7.52 -4.35
CA ILE A 45 -10.71 -6.05 -4.40
C ILE A 45 -11.96 -5.51 -5.10
N GLN A 46 -12.33 -6.09 -6.25
CA GLN A 46 -13.52 -5.68 -7.01
C GLN A 46 -14.82 -5.86 -6.21
N GLN A 47 -14.94 -6.97 -5.47
CA GLN A 47 -16.12 -7.23 -4.62
C GLN A 47 -16.23 -6.25 -3.45
N ALA A 48 -15.10 -5.75 -2.94
CA ALA A 48 -15.08 -4.78 -1.85
C ALA A 48 -15.44 -3.34 -2.27
N LEU A 49 -15.37 -3.00 -3.57
CA LEU A 49 -15.60 -1.63 -4.08
C LEU A 49 -16.97 -1.04 -3.70
N GLY A 50 -17.97 -1.89 -3.47
CA GLY A 50 -19.33 -1.47 -3.08
C GLY A 50 -19.58 -1.38 -1.57
N ASN A 51 -18.67 -1.91 -0.75
CA ASN A 51 -18.87 -2.11 0.69
C ASN A 51 -17.91 -1.31 1.56
N ALA A 52 -16.75 -0.92 1.02
CA ALA A 52 -15.72 -0.15 1.72
C ALA A 52 -15.71 1.32 1.27
N ASP A 53 -15.23 2.21 2.14
CA ASP A 53 -14.86 3.57 1.73
C ASP A 53 -13.43 3.59 1.17
N ILE A 54 -12.52 2.84 1.81
CA ILE A 54 -11.11 2.76 1.42
C ILE A 54 -10.66 1.31 1.44
N ILE A 55 -9.99 0.91 0.36
CA ILE A 55 -9.39 -0.41 0.22
C ILE A 55 -7.88 -0.23 0.13
N PHE A 56 -7.16 -0.76 1.11
CA PHE A 56 -5.71 -0.80 1.13
C PHE A 56 -5.18 -2.07 0.46
N ILE A 57 -4.21 -1.90 -0.42
CA ILE A 57 -3.46 -2.99 -1.06
C ILE A 57 -1.95 -2.76 -0.88
N SER A 58 -1.15 -3.80 -1.07
CA SER A 58 0.31 -3.65 -1.06
C SER A 58 0.80 -2.87 -2.29
N THR A 59 2.04 -2.38 -2.24
CA THR A 59 2.74 -1.73 -3.35
C THR A 59 3.34 -2.73 -4.34
N ASN A 60 2.84 -3.96 -4.39
CA ASN A 60 3.32 -4.94 -5.36
C ASN A 60 2.96 -4.46 -6.79
N PRO A 61 3.94 -4.22 -7.67
CA PRO A 61 3.69 -3.62 -8.98
C PRO A 61 2.71 -4.43 -9.84
N THR A 62 2.79 -5.77 -9.79
CA THR A 62 1.87 -6.66 -10.52
C THR A 62 0.42 -6.42 -10.12
N VAL A 63 0.14 -6.30 -8.81
CA VAL A 63 -1.23 -6.05 -8.32
C VAL A 63 -1.69 -4.65 -8.73
N VAL A 64 -0.88 -3.63 -8.48
CA VAL A 64 -1.22 -2.23 -8.76
C VAL A 64 -1.53 -2.05 -10.25
N VAL A 65 -0.66 -2.56 -11.13
CA VAL A 65 -0.86 -2.50 -12.58
C VAL A 65 -2.11 -3.27 -13.01
N SER A 66 -2.39 -4.44 -12.41
CA SER A 66 -3.62 -5.19 -12.69
C SER A 66 -4.89 -4.43 -12.30
N VAL A 67 -4.90 -3.73 -11.16
CA VAL A 67 -6.02 -2.90 -10.70
C VAL A 67 -6.23 -1.70 -11.65
N ILE A 68 -5.15 -1.02 -12.04
CA ILE A 68 -5.21 0.12 -12.98
C ILE A 68 -5.75 -0.33 -14.34
N LYS A 69 -5.29 -1.49 -14.86
CA LYS A 69 -5.71 -2.02 -16.18
C LYS A 69 -7.20 -2.32 -16.27
N ILE A 70 -7.88 -2.59 -15.15
CA ILE A 70 -9.33 -2.83 -15.11
C ILE A 70 -10.12 -1.54 -14.85
N GLY A 71 -9.48 -0.37 -14.90
CA GLY A 71 -10.12 0.94 -14.82
C GLY A 71 -10.36 1.45 -13.40
N ILE A 72 -9.78 0.81 -12.38
CA ILE A 72 -9.88 1.28 -11.00
C ILE A 72 -8.82 2.36 -10.74
N ILE A 73 -9.24 3.50 -10.23
CA ILE A 73 -8.35 4.58 -9.82
C ILE A 73 -7.57 4.14 -8.58
N VAL A 74 -6.25 4.24 -8.63
CA VAL A 74 -5.35 3.91 -7.52
C VAL A 74 -4.60 5.14 -7.08
N ILE A 75 -4.52 5.34 -5.76
CA ILE A 75 -3.58 6.25 -5.12
C ILE A 75 -2.44 5.42 -4.55
N LEU A 76 -1.22 5.69 -5.03
CA LEU A 76 0.00 4.99 -4.66
C LEU A 76 0.77 5.82 -3.62
N VAL A 77 0.86 5.29 -2.39
CA VAL A 77 1.45 5.96 -1.23
C VAL A 77 2.70 5.21 -0.77
N TYR A 78 3.84 5.88 -0.81
CA TYR A 78 5.14 5.28 -0.47
C TYR A 78 6.09 6.32 0.12
N PRO A 79 7.10 5.91 0.89
CA PRO A 79 8.07 6.85 1.46
C PRO A 79 8.99 7.47 0.42
N ASP A 80 9.47 8.66 0.73
CA ASP A 80 10.64 9.23 0.07
C ASP A 80 11.86 8.30 0.26
N LEU A 81 12.65 8.15 -0.80
CA LEU A 81 13.84 7.28 -0.85
C LEU A 81 14.81 7.55 0.33
N LYS A 82 14.87 8.78 0.83
CA LYS A 82 15.76 9.18 1.93
C LYS A 82 15.32 8.70 3.30
N LEU A 83 14.13 8.09 3.44
CA LEU A 83 13.54 7.72 4.74
C LEU A 83 13.86 6.28 5.18
N LYS A 84 14.90 5.67 4.61
CA LYS A 84 15.29 4.29 4.93
C LYS A 84 15.44 4.06 6.43
N ASP A 85 16.23 4.90 7.10
CA ASP A 85 16.53 4.75 8.52
C ASP A 85 15.29 4.91 9.40
N GLU A 86 14.42 5.87 9.06
CA GLU A 86 13.14 6.05 9.78
C GLU A 86 12.25 4.81 9.66
N TYR A 87 12.19 4.20 8.48
CA TYR A 87 11.38 3.01 8.28
C TYR A 87 11.98 1.80 8.99
N ILE A 88 13.30 1.61 8.94
CA ILE A 88 13.99 0.57 9.72
C ILE A 88 13.65 0.70 11.21
N ASP A 89 13.78 1.91 11.78
CA ASP A 89 13.44 2.19 13.18
C ASP A 89 11.94 1.89 13.49
N ARG A 90 11.02 2.24 12.58
CA ARG A 90 9.59 1.88 12.72
C ARG A 90 9.39 0.36 12.80
N TYR A 91 10.11 -0.42 11.99
CA TYR A 91 9.98 -1.89 11.98
C TYR A 91 10.62 -2.54 13.21
N GLU A 92 11.76 -2.03 13.67
CA GLU A 92 12.41 -2.45 14.90
C GLU A 92 11.51 -2.20 16.11
N LYS A 93 10.96 -0.99 16.25
CA LYS A 93 10.02 -0.63 17.33
C LYS A 93 8.74 -1.46 17.33
N ARG A 94 8.29 -1.88 16.15
CA ARG A 94 7.13 -2.78 15.99
C ARG A 94 7.45 -4.23 16.37
N GLY A 95 8.73 -4.60 16.49
CA GLY A 95 9.15 -5.98 16.74
C GLY A 95 9.09 -6.86 15.49
N SER A 96 9.32 -6.27 14.31
CA SER A 96 9.40 -7.04 13.05
C SER A 96 10.64 -7.96 13.06
N SER A 97 10.60 -9.07 12.33
CA SER A 97 11.73 -10.02 12.32
C SER A 97 13.00 -9.39 11.71
N LYS A 98 14.17 -9.81 12.21
CA LYS A 98 15.47 -9.35 11.69
C LYS A 98 15.63 -9.65 10.20
N ASP A 99 15.19 -10.83 9.75
CA ASP A 99 15.24 -11.24 8.35
C ASP A 99 14.42 -10.30 7.46
N PHE A 100 13.23 -9.89 7.91
CA PHE A 100 12.40 -8.94 7.18
C PHE A 100 13.05 -7.55 7.13
N ILE A 101 13.63 -7.08 8.23
CA ILE A 101 14.32 -5.79 8.28
C ILE A 101 15.55 -5.79 7.36
N SER A 102 16.32 -6.89 7.32
CA SER A 102 17.46 -7.04 6.41
C SER A 102 17.01 -7.00 4.95
N LEU A 103 16.00 -7.82 4.60
CA LEU A 103 15.45 -7.86 3.25
C LEU A 103 14.95 -6.48 2.80
N LEU A 104 14.21 -5.78 3.66
CA LEU A 104 13.73 -4.44 3.41
C LEU A 104 14.89 -3.47 3.20
N SER A 105 15.91 -3.51 4.07
CA SER A 105 17.07 -2.62 4.00
C SER A 105 17.83 -2.82 2.68
N GLU A 106 18.06 -4.06 2.29
CA GLU A 106 18.76 -4.43 1.05
C GLU A 106 17.94 -4.07 -0.19
N SER A 107 16.62 -4.21 -0.14
CA SER A 107 15.72 -3.97 -1.28
C SER A 107 15.09 -2.58 -1.31
N TRP A 108 15.43 -1.71 -0.35
CA TRP A 108 14.75 -0.41 -0.15
C TRP A 108 14.74 0.45 -1.42
N GLU A 109 15.92 0.67 -1.99
CA GLU A 109 16.06 1.55 -3.15
C GLU A 109 15.41 0.95 -4.39
N SER A 110 15.62 -0.34 -4.64
CA SER A 110 15.06 -1.03 -5.81
C SER A 110 13.54 -1.05 -5.78
N TRP A 111 12.93 -1.37 -4.63
CA TRP A 111 11.48 -1.37 -4.48
C TRP A 111 10.89 0.02 -4.67
N LEU A 112 11.47 1.07 -4.08
CA LEU A 112 10.94 2.42 -4.24
C LEU A 112 11.11 2.98 -5.66
N MET A 113 12.21 2.64 -6.34
CA MET A 113 12.39 2.98 -7.75
C MET A 113 11.34 2.28 -8.63
N GLU A 114 11.12 0.98 -8.43
CA GLU A 114 10.12 0.22 -9.19
C GLU A 114 8.70 0.77 -8.98
N ILE A 115 8.35 1.07 -7.72
CA ILE A 115 7.07 1.70 -7.35
C ILE A 115 6.94 3.08 -8.00
N GLY A 116 8.01 3.88 -8.00
CA GLY A 116 8.03 5.23 -8.60
C GLY A 116 7.82 5.24 -10.10
N GLU A 117 8.10 4.14 -10.79
CA GLU A 117 7.91 4.01 -12.24
C GLU A 117 6.50 3.60 -12.66
N ILE A 118 5.66 3.14 -11.74
CA ILE A 118 4.26 2.80 -12.04
C ILE A 118 3.55 4.05 -12.60
N LYS A 119 2.81 3.90 -13.70
CA LYS A 119 2.03 4.97 -14.33
C LYS A 119 0.54 4.65 -14.28
N GLY A 120 -0.30 5.66 -14.50
CA GLY A 120 -1.76 5.51 -14.48
C GLY A 120 -2.38 5.53 -13.08
N CYS A 121 -1.62 5.97 -12.08
CA CYS A 121 -2.08 6.21 -10.71
C CYS A 121 -1.60 7.58 -10.20
N GLN A 122 -2.23 8.06 -9.14
CA GLN A 122 -1.75 9.24 -8.41
C GLN A 122 -0.67 8.83 -7.42
N HIS A 123 0.46 9.55 -7.37
CA HIS A 123 1.55 9.26 -6.44
C HIS A 123 1.50 10.23 -5.25
N ILE A 124 1.62 9.69 -4.04
CA ILE A 124 1.82 10.45 -2.81
C ILE A 124 3.08 9.95 -2.13
N VAL A 125 4.14 10.77 -2.19
CA VAL A 125 5.43 10.47 -1.55
C VAL A 125 5.45 11.03 -0.14
N LEU A 126 5.45 10.15 0.86
CA LEU A 126 5.50 10.53 2.27
C LEU A 126 6.85 11.13 2.63
N LYS A 127 6.82 12.23 3.37
CA LYS A 127 8.00 12.88 3.96
C LYS A 127 8.23 12.39 5.39
N GLN A 128 9.36 12.81 5.96
CA GLN A 128 9.78 12.43 7.31
C GLN A 128 8.65 12.63 8.33
N GLY A 129 8.40 11.62 9.16
CA GLY A 129 7.34 11.64 10.18
C GLY A 129 5.90 11.56 9.66
N GLN A 130 5.68 11.51 8.35
CA GLN A 130 4.33 11.37 7.79
C GLN A 130 3.89 9.90 7.75
N TYR A 131 2.58 9.72 7.88
CA TYR A 131 1.87 8.45 7.73
C TYR A 131 0.72 8.63 6.74
N ILE A 132 0.07 7.53 6.32
CA ILE A 132 -1.13 7.63 5.48
C ILE A 132 -2.17 8.53 6.14
N SER A 133 -2.37 8.40 7.45
CA SER A 133 -3.29 9.24 8.23
C SER A 133 -3.03 10.74 8.03
N THR A 134 -1.78 11.15 7.92
CA THR A 134 -1.38 12.54 7.69
C THR A 134 -1.79 13.07 6.30
N VAL A 135 -1.90 12.18 5.31
CA VAL A 135 -2.23 12.53 3.92
C VAL A 135 -3.65 12.11 3.50
N MET A 136 -4.45 11.60 4.44
CA MET A 136 -5.85 11.20 4.19
C MET A 136 -6.72 12.35 3.67
N THR A 137 -6.44 13.60 4.05
CA THR A 137 -7.16 14.77 3.53
C THR A 137 -6.95 14.99 2.04
N ILE A 138 -5.83 14.51 1.48
CA ILE A 138 -5.54 14.53 0.05
C ILE A 138 -6.33 13.39 -0.62
N ILE A 139 -6.33 12.20 -0.01
CA ILE A 139 -7.05 11.01 -0.50
C ILE A 139 -8.55 11.28 -0.61
N ASN A 140 -9.17 11.92 0.40
CA ASN A 140 -10.61 12.19 0.43
C ASN A 140 -11.08 13.29 -0.55
N ARG A 141 -10.16 13.96 -1.28
CA ARG A 141 -10.48 15.03 -2.24
C ARG A 141 -10.28 14.60 -3.71
N SER A 142 -9.68 13.43 -3.93
CA SER A 142 -9.44 12.82 -5.25
C SER A 142 -10.65 11.99 -5.68
#